data_AF-A0A2M6K9H9-F1
#
_entry.id   AF-A0A2M6K9H9-F1
#
_cell.length_a   1.000
_cell.length_b   1.000
_cell.length_c   1.000
_cell.angle_alpha   90.00
_cell.angle_beta   90.00
_cell.angle_gamma   90.00
#
_symmetry.space_group_name_H-M   'P 1'
#
loop_
_entity.id
_entity.type
_entity.pdbx_description
1 polymer ?
#
loop_
_entity_poly.entity_id
_entity_poly.type
_entity_poly.pdbx_seq_one_letter_code
_entity_poly.pdbx_strand_id
1 'polypeptide(L)'
;MRPKTAIIILLLIAAIGAAVVFGALYYKQKPIVDQAKEKQELRQTAIEKKKVGQELTEQEKTELDALIEEKVEEKREVIIEEAKDRPYAQDEVDFILSPKKSVEKELEIADEAKSSGRHASQEEIDAILGGGQ
;
A
#
# COMPACT_ATOMS: atom_id res chain seq x y z
N MET A 1 -0.76 45.24 -44.65
CA MET A 1 -0.31 44.79 -43.31
C MET A 1 1.07 44.16 -43.45
N ARG A 2 2.05 44.55 -42.62
CA ARG A 2 3.44 44.09 -42.76
C ARG A 2 3.56 42.64 -42.26
N PRO A 3 4.25 41.73 -42.98
CA PRO A 3 4.29 40.29 -42.67
C PRO A 3 4.87 39.99 -41.27
N LYS A 4 5.73 40.88 -40.76
CA LYS A 4 6.31 40.80 -39.42
C LYS A 4 5.26 40.87 -38.31
N THR A 5 4.16 41.61 -38.51
CA THR A 5 3.11 41.78 -37.52
C THR A 5 2.23 40.53 -37.42
N ALA A 6 2.00 39.82 -38.53
CA ALA A 6 1.22 38.58 -38.54
C ALA A 6 1.93 37.42 -37.80
N ILE A 7 3.25 37.32 -37.95
CA ILE A 7 4.06 36.28 -37.28
C ILE A 7 4.04 36.48 -35.75
N ILE A 8 4.15 37.73 -35.28
CA ILE A 8 4.11 38.06 -33.85
C ILE A 8 2.75 37.69 -33.24
N ILE A 9 1.65 37.94 -33.96
CA ILE A 9 0.30 37.59 -33.50
C ILE A 9 0.13 36.07 -33.43
N LEU A 10 0.63 35.32 -34.42
CA LEU A 10 0.61 33.85 -34.41
C LEU A 10 1.40 33.26 -33.23
N LEU A 11 2.58 33.82 -32.93
CA LEU A 11 3.38 33.41 -31.78
C LEU A 11 2.68 33.68 -30.44
N LEU A 12 1.99 34.83 -30.32
CA LEU A 12 1.22 35.16 -29.12
C LEU A 12 0.04 34.20 -28.90
N ILE A 13 -0.68 33.83 -29.97
CA ILE A 13 -1.80 32.87 -29.89
C ILE A 13 -1.28 31.47 -29.49
N ALA A 14 -0.13 31.05 -30.04
CA ALA A 14 0.49 29.77 -29.69
C ALA A 14 0.95 29.72 -28.21
N ALA A 15 1.51 30.81 -27.70
CA ALA A 15 1.94 30.89 -26.30
C ALA A 15 0.74 30.85 -25.32
N ILE A 16 -0.35 31.54 -25.63
CA ILE A 16 -1.58 31.49 -24.83
C ILE A 16 -2.20 30.10 -24.88
N GLY A 17 -2.26 29.47 -26.06
CA GLY A 17 -2.74 28.09 -26.19
C GLY A 17 -1.93 27.10 -25.36
N ALA A 18 -0.61 27.20 -25.38
CA ALA A 18 0.27 26.35 -24.58
C ALA A 18 0.07 26.55 -23.07
N ALA A 19 -0.07 27.81 -22.61
CA ALA A 19 -0.29 28.12 -21.19
C ALA A 19 -1.62 27.58 -20.66
N VAL A 20 -2.69 27.64 -21.47
CA VAL A 20 -4.02 27.11 -21.09
C VAL A 20 -4.00 25.59 -21.00
N VAL A 21 -3.34 24.90 -21.96
CA VAL A 21 -3.21 23.43 -21.94
C VAL A 21 -2.36 22.97 -20.75
N PHE A 22 -1.25 23.67 -20.46
CA PHE A 22 -0.40 23.36 -19.31
C PHE A 22 -1.13 23.61 -17.97
N GLY A 23 -1.88 24.71 -17.86
CA GLY A 23 -2.69 25.02 -16.67
C GLY A 23 -3.80 24.00 -16.44
N ALA A 24 -4.50 23.55 -17.48
CA ALA A 24 -5.58 22.57 -17.38
C ALA A 24 -5.08 21.17 -16.98
N LEU A 25 -3.92 20.73 -17.48
CA LEU A 25 -3.30 19.48 -17.07
C LEU A 25 -2.79 19.53 -15.62
N TYR A 26 -2.20 20.66 -15.20
CA TYR A 26 -1.71 20.85 -13.83
C TYR A 26 -2.84 20.86 -12.80
N TYR A 27 -3.99 21.48 -13.12
CA TYR A 27 -5.18 21.47 -12.27
C TYR A 27 -5.83 20.09 -12.13
N LYS A 28 -5.74 19.23 -13.16
CA LYS A 28 -6.28 17.86 -13.08
C LYS A 28 -5.41 16.92 -12.25
N GLN A 29 -4.09 17.13 -12.21
CA GLN A 29 -3.18 16.26 -11.45
C GLN A 29 -3.12 16.58 -9.96
N LYS A 30 -3.23 17.86 -9.57
CA LYS A 30 -3.21 18.25 -8.14
C LYS A 30 -4.20 17.49 -7.24
N PRO A 31 -5.50 17.39 -7.54
CA PRO A 31 -6.45 16.75 -6.63
C PRO A 31 -6.20 15.25 -6.42
N ILE A 32 -5.60 14.57 -7.41
CA ILE A 32 -5.27 13.15 -7.33
C ILE A 32 -4.02 12.95 -6.45
N VAL A 33 -3.03 13.82 -6.59
CA VAL A 33 -1.81 13.79 -5.78
C VAL A 33 -2.10 14.16 -4.33
N ASP A 34 -2.97 15.15 -4.09
CA ASP A 34 -3.32 15.59 -2.75
C ASP A 34 -4.15 14.51 -2.02
N GLN A 35 -5.09 13.82 -2.68
CA GLN A 35 -5.81 12.68 -2.08
C GLN A 35 -4.90 11.49 -1.78
N ALA A 36 -3.95 11.17 -2.66
CA ALA A 36 -3.00 10.09 -2.43
C ALA A 36 -2.11 10.38 -1.22
N LYS A 37 -1.66 11.63 -1.07
CA LYS A 37 -0.89 12.08 0.09
C LYS A 37 -1.72 12.06 1.37
N GLU A 38 -2.95 12.54 1.34
CA GLU A 38 -3.83 12.57 2.50
C GLU A 38 -4.11 11.15 3.03
N LYS A 39 -4.37 10.18 2.13
CA LYS A 39 -4.50 8.76 2.50
C LYS A 39 -3.21 8.19 3.07
N GLN A 40 -2.06 8.55 2.52
CA GLN A 40 -0.76 8.08 3.01
C GLN A 40 -0.44 8.65 4.40
N GLU A 41 -0.75 9.92 4.64
CA GLU A 41 -0.61 10.57 5.95
C GLU A 41 -1.57 9.96 6.99
N LEU A 42 -2.82 9.67 6.62
CA LEU A 42 -3.78 8.98 7.48
C LEU A 42 -3.30 7.58 7.86
N ARG A 43 -2.75 6.81 6.90
CA ARG A 43 -2.17 5.49 7.15
C ARG A 43 -0.98 5.56 8.10
N GLN A 44 -0.05 6.50 7.92
CA GLN A 44 1.08 6.68 8.82
C GLN A 44 0.64 7.11 10.22
N THR A 45 -0.28 8.07 10.30
CA THR A 45 -0.84 8.54 11.57
C THR A 45 -1.54 7.40 12.30
N ALA A 46 -2.28 6.55 11.59
CA ALA A 46 -2.93 5.38 12.15
C ALA A 46 -1.94 4.35 12.69
N ILE A 47 -0.84 4.09 11.98
CA ILE A 47 0.24 3.21 12.46
C ILE A 47 0.84 3.79 13.73
N GLU A 48 1.27 5.05 13.71
CA GLU A 48 1.90 5.69 14.87
C GLU A 48 0.99 5.69 16.10
N LYS A 49 -0.29 6.07 15.93
CA LYS A 49 -1.29 6.02 17.00
C LYS A 49 -1.47 4.61 17.56
N LYS A 50 -1.57 3.60 16.69
CA LYS A 50 -1.71 2.21 17.14
C LYS A 50 -0.46 1.72 17.87
N LYS A 51 0.75 2.10 17.44
CA LYS A 51 2.01 1.79 18.14
C LYS A 51 2.07 2.34 19.56
N VAL A 52 1.55 3.55 19.77
CA VAL A 52 1.53 4.19 21.09
C VAL A 52 0.27 3.89 21.90
N GLY A 53 -0.61 3.01 21.41
CA GLY A 53 -1.87 2.64 22.07
C GLY A 53 -2.91 3.77 22.15
N GLN A 54 -2.84 4.74 21.24
CA GLN A 54 -3.85 5.79 21.12
C GLN A 54 -5.08 5.31 20.35
N GLU A 55 -6.24 5.87 20.70
CA GLU A 55 -7.48 5.61 19.97
C GLU A 55 -7.40 6.14 18.54
N LEU A 56 -7.80 5.28 17.61
CA LEU A 56 -7.93 5.59 16.20
C LEU A 56 -9.32 6.14 15.92
N THR A 57 -9.41 7.14 15.04
CA THR A 57 -10.69 7.51 14.45
C THR A 57 -11.18 6.41 13.51
N GLU A 58 -12.49 6.37 13.23
CA GLU A 58 -13.08 5.40 12.28
C GLU A 58 -12.43 5.48 10.89
N GLN A 59 -12.04 6.68 10.44
CA GLN A 59 -11.33 6.87 9.17
C GLN A 59 -9.92 6.28 9.20
N GLU A 60 -9.15 6.56 10.26
CA GLU A 60 -7.81 6.01 10.46
C GLU A 60 -7.82 4.49 10.59
N LYS A 61 -8.82 3.93 11.29
CA LYS A 61 -9.02 2.49 11.42
C LYS A 61 -9.33 1.84 10.07
N THR A 62 -10.21 2.45 9.28
CA THR A 62 -10.56 1.94 7.95
C THR A 62 -9.35 1.93 7.01
N GLU A 63 -8.57 3.02 6.99
CA GLU A 63 -7.37 3.11 6.15
C GLU A 63 -6.25 2.18 6.63
N LEU A 64 -6.14 1.94 7.94
CA LEU A 64 -5.20 0.98 8.51
C LEU A 64 -5.58 -0.47 8.17
N ASP A 65 -6.86 -0.82 8.30
CA ASP A 65 -7.37 -2.15 7.94
C ASP A 65 -7.18 -2.41 6.44
N ALA A 66 -7.43 -1.40 5.59
CA ALA A 66 -7.18 -1.47 4.16
C ALA A 66 -5.68 -1.66 3.84
N LEU A 67 -4.79 -0.96 4.55
CA LEU A 67 -3.34 -1.13 4.39
C LEU A 67 -2.88 -2.53 4.82
N ILE A 68 -3.43 -3.07 5.90
CA ILE A 68 -3.12 -4.44 6.35
C ILE A 68 -3.58 -5.45 5.29
N GLU A 69 -4.78 -5.28 4.75
CA GLU A 69 -5.32 -6.15 3.69
C GLU A 69 -4.48 -6.08 2.41
N GLU A 70 -4.09 -4.89 1.98
CA GLU A 70 -3.20 -4.66 0.84
C GLU A 70 -1.86 -5.39 1.00
N LYS A 71 -1.22 -5.28 2.18
CA LYS A 71 0.04 -5.98 2.49
C LYS A 71 -0.12 -7.49 2.63
N VAL A 72 -1.27 -7.96 3.13
CA VAL A 72 -1.57 -9.39 3.17
C VAL A 72 -1.65 -9.95 1.75
N GLU A 73 -2.34 -9.27 0.84
CA GLU A 73 -2.48 -9.73 -0.54
C GLU A 73 -1.11 -9.74 -1.25
N GLU A 74 -0.35 -8.65 -1.13
CA GLU A 74 1.01 -8.54 -1.70
C GLU A 74 1.92 -9.67 -1.21
N LYS A 75 1.95 -9.91 0.11
CA LYS A 75 2.79 -10.97 0.69
C LYS A 75 2.30 -12.37 0.34
N ARG A 76 0.99 -12.56 0.18
CA ARG A 76 0.39 -13.81 -0.28
C ARG A 76 0.80 -14.16 -1.70
N GLU A 77 0.79 -13.19 -2.61
CA GLU A 77 1.25 -13.39 -3.98
C GLU A 77 2.73 -13.77 -4.03
N VAL A 78 3.58 -13.06 -3.27
CA VAL A 78 5.01 -13.36 -3.19
C VAL A 78 5.26 -14.77 -2.67
N ILE A 79 4.61 -15.17 -1.58
CA ILE A 79 4.77 -16.52 -0.99
C ILE A 79 4.32 -17.61 -1.98
N ILE A 80 3.21 -17.39 -2.70
CA ILE A 80 2.72 -18.37 -3.68
C ILE A 80 3.67 -18.51 -4.86
N GLU A 81 4.28 -17.41 -5.33
CA GLU A 81 5.26 -17.47 -6.41
C GLU A 81 6.58 -18.11 -5.96
N GLU A 82 7.10 -17.75 -4.78
CA GLU A 82 8.37 -18.28 -4.28
C GLU A 82 8.28 -19.75 -3.83
N ALA A 83 7.16 -20.18 -3.24
CA ALA A 83 6.99 -21.54 -2.75
C ALA A 83 6.75 -22.58 -3.85
N LYS A 84 6.59 -22.17 -5.12
CA LYS A 84 6.60 -23.10 -6.25
C LYS A 84 7.93 -23.83 -6.40
N ASP A 85 9.02 -23.18 -5.98
CA ASP A 85 10.40 -23.65 -6.22
C ASP A 85 11.12 -24.13 -4.94
N ARG A 86 10.50 -24.04 -3.76
CA ARG A 86 11.07 -24.47 -2.47
C ARG A 86 10.00 -24.79 -1.41
N PRO A 87 10.32 -25.62 -0.40
CA PRO A 87 9.45 -25.77 0.77
C PRO A 87 9.27 -24.44 1.51
N TYR A 88 8.09 -24.27 2.12
CA TYR A 88 7.75 -23.07 2.88
C TYR A 88 8.64 -22.92 4.11
N ALA A 89 9.11 -21.70 4.35
CA ALA A 89 9.79 -21.33 5.58
C ALA A 89 8.81 -21.15 6.75
N GLN A 90 9.28 -21.29 7.98
CA GLN A 90 8.42 -21.26 9.16
C GLN A 90 7.65 -19.94 9.33
N ASP A 91 8.27 -18.81 8.95
CA ASP A 91 7.66 -17.49 8.94
C ASP A 91 6.60 -17.32 7.84
N GLU A 92 6.79 -17.97 6.69
CA GLU A 92 5.79 -18.03 5.60
C GLU A 92 4.58 -18.85 6.03
N VAL A 93 4.79 -19.94 6.77
CA VAL A 93 3.70 -20.75 7.32
C VAL A 93 2.96 -20.00 8.43
N ASP A 94 3.68 -19.35 9.34
CA ASP A 94 3.07 -18.48 10.36
C ASP A 94 2.23 -17.37 9.71
N PHE A 95 2.71 -16.80 8.59
CA PHE A 95 1.92 -15.88 7.78
C PHE A 95 0.68 -16.53 7.17
N ILE A 96 0.77 -17.73 6.57
CA ILE A 96 -0.38 -18.44 5.99
C ILE A 96 -1.45 -18.72 7.06
N LEU A 97 -1.03 -19.12 8.27
CA LEU A 97 -1.92 -19.43 9.39
C LEU A 97 -2.53 -18.19 10.02
N SER A 98 -1.84 -17.04 10.01
CA SER A 98 -2.34 -15.79 10.59
C SER A 98 -1.86 -14.55 9.83
N PRO A 99 -2.37 -14.30 8.60
CA PRO A 99 -1.82 -13.29 7.70
C PRO A 99 -1.91 -11.88 8.29
N LYS A 100 -3.09 -11.52 8.81
CA LYS A 100 -3.32 -10.20 9.42
C LYS A 100 -2.38 -9.94 10.60
N LYS A 101 -2.22 -10.92 11.51
CA LYS A 101 -1.33 -10.77 12.67
C LYS A 101 0.14 -10.69 12.28
N SER A 102 0.55 -11.42 11.24
CA SER A 102 1.91 -11.33 10.72
C SER A 102 2.20 -9.93 10.18
N VAL A 103 1.27 -9.36 9.39
CA VAL A 103 1.41 -7.99 8.88
C VAL A 103 1.34 -6.96 10.01
N GLU A 104 0.46 -7.13 10.99
CA GLU A 104 0.43 -6.26 12.17
C GLU A 104 1.74 -6.31 12.97
N LYS A 105 2.37 -7.49 13.08
CA LYS A 105 3.67 -7.66 13.73
C LYS A 105 4.79 -6.97 12.94
N GLU A 106 4.80 -7.10 11.61
CA GLU A 106 5.75 -6.39 10.73
C GLU A 106 5.58 -4.87 10.78
N LEU A 107 4.35 -4.40 10.93
CA LEU A 107 4.03 -3.00 11.11
C LEU A 107 4.29 -2.52 12.55
N GLU A 108 4.70 -3.42 13.46
CA GLU A 108 4.92 -3.19 14.90
C GLU A 108 3.67 -2.63 15.63
N ILE A 109 2.49 -2.97 15.15
CA ILE A 109 1.18 -2.53 15.69
C ILE A 109 0.38 -3.69 16.32
N ALA A 110 0.99 -4.88 16.42
CA ALA A 110 0.36 -6.03 17.02
C ALA A 110 0.15 -5.80 18.53
N ASP A 111 -1.08 -6.00 19.00
CA ASP A 111 -1.36 -6.06 20.44
C ASP A 111 -0.60 -7.26 21.03
N GLU A 112 0.47 -6.98 21.78
CA GLU A 112 1.31 -8.00 22.43
C GLU A 112 0.51 -8.92 23.38
N ALA A 113 -0.72 -8.56 23.73
CA ALA A 113 -1.58 -9.26 24.66
C ALA A 113 -2.05 -10.67 24.22
N LYS A 114 -1.82 -11.13 22.97
CA LYS A 114 -2.24 -12.48 22.53
C LYS A 114 -1.25 -13.21 21.62
N SER A 115 0.06 -13.04 21.81
CA SER A 115 1.07 -13.89 21.19
C SER A 115 1.34 -15.13 22.04
N SER A 116 0.37 -16.04 22.14
CA SER A 116 0.67 -17.43 22.53
C SER A 116 1.27 -18.11 21.30
N GLY A 117 2.57 -17.96 21.12
CA GLY A 117 3.33 -18.51 20.01
C GLY A 117 3.44 -20.02 20.15
N ARG A 118 2.44 -20.74 19.64
CA ARG A 118 2.58 -22.15 19.33
C ARG A 118 3.14 -22.23 17.91
N HIS A 119 4.47 -22.29 17.80
CA HIS A 119 5.13 -22.54 16.53
C HIS A 119 4.68 -23.90 15.99
N ALA A 120 4.18 -23.94 14.76
CA ALA A 120 3.86 -25.20 14.09
C ALA A 120 5.15 -25.99 13.86
N SER A 121 5.12 -27.29 14.20
CA SER A 121 6.21 -28.22 13.90
C SER A 121 6.23 -28.59 12.41
N GLN A 122 7.38 -29.03 11.87
CA GLN A 122 7.49 -29.37 10.44
C GLN A 122 6.47 -30.43 9.99
N GLU A 123 6.16 -31.41 10.85
CA GLU A 123 5.11 -32.41 10.57
C GLU A 123 3.70 -31.79 10.50
N GLU A 124 3.40 -30.79 11.33
CA GLU A 124 2.12 -30.06 11.26
C GLU A 124 2.06 -29.17 10.01
N ILE A 125 3.19 -28.57 9.61
CA ILE A 125 3.33 -27.77 8.40
C ILE A 125 3.03 -28.63 7.16
N ASP A 126 3.66 -29.80 7.06
CA ASP A 126 3.48 -30.72 5.93
C ASP A 126 2.03 -31.25 5.84
N ALA A 127 1.39 -31.50 6.98
CA ALA A 127 -0.01 -31.95 7.04
C ALA A 127 -1.02 -30.88 6.61
N ILE A 128 -0.76 -29.60 6.90
CA ILE A 128 -1.65 -28.48 6.52
C ILE A 128 -1.52 -28.14 5.04
N LEU A 129 -0.31 -28.26 4.50
CA LEU A 129 0.00 -27.88 3.11
C LEU A 129 -0.18 -29.04 2.11
N GLY A 130 -0.63 -30.20 2.57
CA GLY A 130 -0.94 -31.35 1.71
C GLY A 130 0.30 -32.12 1.22
N GLY A 131 1.42 -32.03 1.93
CA GLY A 131 2.66 -32.76 1.67
C GLY A 131 2.55 -34.23 2.06
N GLY A 132 1.74 -34.99 1.32
CA GLY A 132 1.64 -36.44 1.43
C GLY A 132 1.84 -37.10 0.07
N GLN A 133 3.10 -37.49 -0.19
CA GLN A 133 3.68 -38.19 -1.36
C GLN A 133 4.38 -37.31 -2.39
#